data_AF-A0A7Y6F3J8-F1
#
_entry.id   AF-A0A7Y6F3J8-F1
#
_cell.length_a   1.000
_cell.length_b   1.000
_cell.length_c   1.000
_cell.angle_alpha   90.00
_cell.angle_beta   90.00
_cell.angle_gamma   90.00
#
_symmetry.space_group_name_H-M   'P 1'
#
loop_
_entity.id
_entity.type
_entity.pdbx_description
1 polymer ?
#
loop_
_entity_poly.entity_id
_entity_poly.type
_entity_poly.pdbx_seq_one_letter_code
_entity_poly.pdbx_strand_id
1 'polypeptide(L)'
;VHDTVTRDATLRDALEAVLTDNAGRVAVTGRRGEYTGVVDMETLMNSVHEMLEEDRLDAMEHQQELADQRAEREPGAGGGEAGA
;
A
#
# COMPACT_ATOMS: atom_id res chain seq x y z
N VAL A 1 23.61 19.62 1.14
CA VAL A 1 22.60 18.54 1.26
C VAL A 1 21.25 19.23 1.45
N HIS A 2 20.20 18.77 0.76
CA HIS A 2 18.88 19.40 0.81
C HIS A 2 17.96 18.53 1.68
N ASP A 3 17.58 19.01 2.87
CA ASP A 3 16.71 18.32 3.85
C ASP A 3 15.21 18.59 3.61
N THR A 4 14.83 18.84 2.35
CA THR A 4 13.47 19.22 1.99
C THR A 4 12.97 18.42 0.81
N VAL A 5 11.75 17.88 0.90
CA VAL A 5 11.10 17.16 -0.20
C VAL A 5 10.01 18.02 -0.82
N THR A 6 9.73 17.80 -2.11
CA THR A 6 8.63 18.48 -2.80
C THR A 6 7.31 17.72 -2.58
N ARG A 7 6.17 18.41 -2.71
CA ARG A 7 4.84 17.81 -2.56
C ARG A 7 4.54 16.68 -3.56
N ASP A 8 5.22 16.68 -4.70
CA ASP A 8 5.07 15.65 -5.74
C ASP A 8 5.98 14.42 -5.50
N ALA A 9 6.79 14.44 -4.43
CA ALA A 9 7.67 13.33 -4.07
C ALA A 9 6.88 12.13 -3.54
N THR A 10 7.39 10.92 -3.79
CA THR A 10 6.74 9.70 -3.31
C THR A 10 6.98 9.51 -1.81
N LEU A 11 6.16 8.68 -1.18
CA LEU A 11 6.30 8.35 0.25
C LEU A 11 7.67 7.73 0.56
N ARG A 12 8.23 6.99 -0.41
CA ARG A 12 9.58 6.42 -0.35
C ARG A 12 10.65 7.51 -0.33
N ASP A 13 10.51 8.53 -1.18
CA ASP A 13 11.47 9.64 -1.24
C ASP A 13 11.44 10.46 0.06
N ALA A 14 10.26 10.64 0.64
CA ALA A 14 10.10 11.26 1.95
C ALA A 14 10.73 10.42 3.08
N LEU A 15 10.57 9.10 3.05
CA LEU A 15 11.19 8.18 4.00
C LEU A 15 12.72 8.20 3.92
N GLU A 16 13.28 8.18 2.72
CA GLU A 16 14.72 8.24 2.51
C GLU A 16 15.33 9.56 3.01
N ALA A 17 14.63 10.68 2.76
CA ALA A 17 15.05 11.99 3.28
C ALA A 17 15.00 12.03 4.82
N VAL A 18 13.94 11.51 5.44
CA VAL A 18 13.79 11.48 6.91
C VAL A 18 14.82 10.56 7.57
N LEU A 19 15.20 9.46 6.93
CA LEU A 19 16.21 8.52 7.44
C LEU A 19 17.64 9.06 7.28
N THR A 20 17.87 9.92 6.29
CA THR A 20 19.17 10.56 6.07
C THR A 20 19.35 11.81 6.94
N ASP A 21 18.25 12.48 7.30
CA ASP A 21 18.26 13.62 8.21
C ASP A 21 18.29 13.18 9.69
N ASN A 22 19.20 13.78 10.46
CA ASN A 22 19.46 13.40 11.84
C ASN A 22 18.32 13.80 12.80
N ALA A 23 17.42 14.71 12.40
CA ALA A 23 16.35 15.21 13.24
C ALA A 23 15.07 14.37 13.17
N GLY A 24 15.01 13.36 12.30
CA GLY A 24 13.87 12.46 12.11
C GLY A 24 12.62 13.17 11.56
N ARG A 25 12.81 14.34 10.94
CA ARG A 25 11.76 15.23 10.44
C ARG A 25 12.21 15.94 9.19
N VAL A 26 11.36 16.01 8.17
CA VAL A 26 11.66 16.64 6.88
C VAL A 26 10.59 17.66 6.54
N ALA A 27 11.02 18.82 6.04
CA ALA A 27 10.10 19.85 5.57
C ALA A 27 9.60 19.52 4.16
N VAL A 28 8.30 19.67 3.96
CA VAL A 28 7.63 19.56 2.66
C VAL A 28 7.49 20.95 2.06
N THR A 29 7.97 21.09 0.84
CA THR A 29 7.87 22.30 0.04
C THR A 29 6.97 22.07 -1.18
N GLY A 30 6.28 23.11 -1.63
CA GLY A 30 5.54 23.08 -2.87
C GLY A 30 6.45 23.32 -4.09
N ARG A 31 5.85 23.35 -5.28
CA ARG A 31 6.59 23.41 -6.55
C ARG A 31 7.39 24.70 -6.75
N ARG A 32 7.11 25.76 -5.99
CA ARG A 32 7.83 27.05 -6.01
C ARG A 32 8.73 27.22 -4.78
N GLY A 33 8.97 26.15 -4.00
CA GLY A 33 9.77 26.19 -2.78
C GLY A 33 9.01 26.70 -1.56
N GLU A 34 7.69 26.84 -1.64
CA GLU A 34 6.84 27.30 -0.54
C GLU A 34 6.74 26.22 0.56
N TYR A 35 7.08 26.57 1.80
CA TYR A 35 6.90 25.66 2.92
C TYR A 35 5.41 25.32 3.11
N THR A 36 5.11 24.03 3.08
CA THR A 36 3.74 23.51 3.15
C THR A 36 3.50 22.70 4.42
N GLY A 37 4.54 22.11 5.01
CA GLY A 37 4.44 21.36 6.26
C GLY A 37 5.71 20.61 6.61
N VAL A 38 5.64 19.78 7.65
CA VAL A 38 6.69 18.85 8.06
C VAL A 38 6.11 17.46 8.14
N VAL A 39 6.92 16.48 7.78
CA VAL A 39 6.62 15.05 7.90
C VAL A 39 7.68 14.43 8.81
N ASP A 40 7.21 13.69 9.82
CA ASP A 40 8.06 12.91 10.72
C ASP A 40 7.98 11.41 10.41
N MET A 41 8.84 10.62 11.07
CA MET A 41 8.82 9.16 10.92
C MET A 41 7.49 8.53 11.33
N GLU A 42 6.82 9.05 12.34
CA GLU A 42 5.55 8.49 12.83
C GLU A 42 4.46 8.61 11.76
N THR A 43 4.33 9.78 11.14
CA THR A 43 3.40 10.06 10.05
C THR A 43 3.67 9.16 8.84
N LEU A 44 4.94 8.96 8.50
CA LEU A 44 5.32 8.06 7.40
C LEU A 44 4.98 6.61 7.70
N MET A 45 5.28 6.13 8.91
CA MET A 45 4.99 4.75 9.31
C MET A 45 3.49 4.47 9.37
N ASN A 46 2.70 5.43 9.83
CA ASN A 46 1.23 5.33 9.79
C ASN A 46 0.73 5.21 8.35
N SER A 47 1.23 6.05 7.44
CA SER A 47 0.87 5.98 6.02
C SER A 47 1.28 4.64 5.39
N VAL A 48 2.46 4.11 5.72
CA VAL A 48 2.91 2.79 5.26
C VAL A 48 2.02 1.68 5.81
N HIS A 49 1.62 1.78 7.08
CA HIS A 49 0.74 0.79 7.70
C HIS A 49 -0.64 0.77 7.04
N GLU A 50 -1.22 1.94 6.76
CA GLU A 50 -2.49 2.04 6.03
C GLU A 50 -2.40 1.39 4.65
N MET A 51 -1.39 1.74 3.85
CA MET A 51 -1.22 1.14 2.51
C MET A 51 -1.02 -0.38 2.56
N LEU A 52 -0.30 -0.90 3.56
CA LEU A 52 -0.09 -2.35 3.71
C LEU A 52 -1.35 -3.08 4.18
N GLU A 53 -2.21 -2.42 4.95
CA GLU A 53 -3.50 -3.00 5.36
C GLU A 53 -4.47 -3.03 4.18
N GLU A 54 -4.52 -1.97 3.38
CA GLU A 54 -5.30 -1.92 2.13
C GLU A 54 -4.86 -3.04 1.17
N ASP A 55 -3.56 -3.17 0.92
CA ASP A 55 -3.01 -4.23 0.06
C ASP A 55 -3.34 -5.64 0.59
N ARG A 56 -3.29 -5.83 1.92
CA ARG A 56 -3.67 -7.10 2.55
C ARG A 56 -5.14 -7.43 2.33
N LEU A 57 -6.04 -6.45 2.48
CA LEU A 57 -7.47 -6.64 2.28
C LEU A 57 -7.78 -6.99 0.83
N ASP A 58 -7.23 -6.25 -0.13
CA ASP A 58 -7.38 -6.51 -1.56
C ASP A 58 -6.90 -7.94 -1.93
N ALA A 59 -5.77 -8.37 -1.37
CA ALA A 59 -5.26 -9.72 -1.59
C ALA A 59 -6.19 -10.81 -1.03
N MET A 60 -6.85 -10.57 0.11
CA MET A 60 -7.81 -11.50 0.70
C MET A 60 -9.10 -11.59 -0.13
N GLU A 61 -9.61 -10.45 -0.61
CA GLU A 61 -10.78 -10.41 -1.51
C GLU A 61 -10.49 -11.16 -2.81
N HIS A 62 -9.33 -10.91 -3.43
CA HIS A 62 -8.94 -11.63 -4.63
C HIS A 62 -8.84 -13.16 -4.42
N GLN A 63 -8.37 -13.59 -3.24
CA GLN A 63 -8.36 -15.02 -2.89
C GLN A 63 -9.78 -15.60 -2.75
N GLN A 64 -10.72 -14.85 -2.18
CA GLN A 64 -12.11 -15.25 -2.04
C GLN A 64 -12.80 -15.35 -3.40
N GLU A 65 -12.63 -14.36 -4.28
CA GLU A 65 -13.16 -14.41 -5.64
C GLU A 65 -12.67 -15.64 -6.40
N LEU A 66 -11.40 -16.02 -6.24
CA LEU A 66 -10.85 -17.22 -6.87
C LEU A 66 -11.44 -18.51 -6.27
N ALA A 67 -11.76 -18.51 -4.97
CA ALA A 67 -12.39 -19.65 -4.30
C ALA A 67 -13.84 -19.82 -4.76
N ASP A 68 -14.60 -18.73 -4.87
CA ASP A 68 -15.98 -18.73 -5.35
C ASP A 68 -16.03 -19.20 -6.81
N GLN A 69 -15.18 -18.65 -7.69
CA GLN A 69 -15.07 -19.08 -9.08
C GLN A 69 -14.71 -20.57 -9.23
N ARG A 70 -13.97 -21.14 -8.28
CA ARG A 70 -13.67 -22.59 -8.26
C ARG A 70 -14.87 -23.40 -7.79
N ALA A 71 -15.55 -22.96 -6.75
CA ALA A 71 -16.76 -23.60 -6.24
C ALA A 71 -17.88 -23.59 -7.31
N GLU A 72 -18.01 -22.51 -8.07
CA GLU A 72 -18.95 -22.37 -9.19
C GLU A 72 -18.56 -23.21 -10.42
N ARG A 73 -17.27 -23.55 -10.58
CA ARG A 73 -16.78 -24.47 -11.62
C ARG A 73 -16.86 -25.94 -11.26
N GLU A 74 -17.04 -26.29 -9.98
CA GLU A 74 -17.25 -27.66 -9.51
C GLU A 74 -18.73 -28.05 -9.22
N PRO A 75 -19.74 -27.78 -10.07
CA PRO A 75 -21.00 -28.49 -10.01
C PRO A 75 -20.91 -29.72 -10.91
N GLY A 76 -20.28 -30.82 -10.47
CA GLY A 76 -20.30 -32.04 -11.29
C GLY A 76 -19.39 -33.23 -11.01
N ALA A 77 -18.72 -33.33 -9.86
CA ALA A 77 -18.00 -34.57 -9.49
C ALA A 77 -18.89 -35.59 -8.76
N GLY A 78 -20.16 -35.73 -9.15
CA GLY A 78 -21.08 -36.71 -8.57
C GLY A 78 -22.36 -36.86 -9.39
N GLY A 79 -22.46 -37.93 -10.19
CA GLY A 79 -23.70 -38.25 -10.92
C GLY A 79 -23.49 -38.90 -12.29
N GLY A 80 -22.60 -39.89 -12.37
CA GLY A 80 -22.39 -40.71 -13.57
C GLY A 80 -22.42 -42.20 -13.27
N GLU A 81 -23.17 -42.61 -12.25
CA GLU A 81 -23.47 -44.02 -11.96
C GLU A 81 -24.90 -44.31 -12.45
N ALA A 82 -25.10 -44.55 -13.76
CA ALA A 82 -26.35 -45.13 -14.25
C ALA A 82 -26.20 -45.73 -15.65
N GLY A 83 -26.12 -47.07 -15.70
CA GLY A 83 -26.79 -47.87 -16.74
C GLY A 83 -25.96 -48.28 -17.96
N ALA A 84 -25.42 -49.51 -17.93
CA ALA A 84 -25.73 -50.64 -18.85
C ALA A 84 -24.68 -51.75 -18.69
#